data_AF-A0A4P8R1G3-F1
#
_entry.id   AF-A0A4P8R1G3-F1
#
_cell.length_a   1.000
_cell.length_b   1.000
_cell.length_c   1.000
_cell.angle_alpha   90.00
_cell.angle_beta   90.00
_cell.angle_gamma   90.00
#
_symmetry.space_group_name_H-M   'P 1'
#
loop_
_entity.id
_entity.type
_entity.pdbx_description
1 polymer ?
#
loop_
_entity_poly.entity_id
_entity_poly.type
_entity_poly.pdbx_seq_one_letter_code
_entity_poly.pdbx_strand_id
1 'polypeptide(L)' 'KYTCYLPHSKRGAEAIDAMGILPEFKGVAVHDGWKPYNVYDCDHALCNAHLQRELTGIEENYKQQWAKEMN' A
#
# COMPACT_ATOMS: atom_id res chain seq x y z
N LYS A 1 -18.70 -2.01 9.75
CA LYS A 1 -17.50 -1.75 8.92
C LYS A 1 -17.47 -0.26 8.62
N TYR A 2 -16.33 0.40 8.78
CA TYR A 2 -16.19 1.84 8.54
C TYR A 2 -15.26 2.05 7.35
N THR A 3 -15.53 3.11 6.59
CA THR A 3 -14.63 3.62 5.55
C THR A 3 -14.48 5.12 5.76
N CYS A 4 -13.25 5.62 5.73
CA CYS A 4 -12.95 7.05 5.86
C CYS A 4 -12.52 7.60 4.50
N TYR A 5 -13.12 8.70 4.07
CA TYR A 5 -12.82 9.38 2.82
C TYR A 5 -12.45 10.83 3.10
N LEU A 6 -11.36 11.30 2.47
CA LEU A 6 -10.98 12.70 2.44
C LEU A 6 -10.58 13.07 1.00
N PRO A 7 -11.39 13.87 0.28
CA PRO A 7 -10.95 14.44 -0.99
C PRO A 7 -9.89 15.53 -0.71
N HIS A 8 -8.77 15.47 -1.43
CA HIS A 8 -7.69 16.44 -1.31
C HIS A 8 -7.18 16.81 -2.72
N SER A 9 -6.79 18.07 -2.93
CA SER A 9 -6.36 18.57 -4.26
C SER A 9 -5.05 17.94 -4.74
N LYS A 10 -4.26 17.39 -3.82
CA LYS A 10 -3.06 16.60 -4.09
C LYS A 10 -3.22 15.16 -3.65
N ARG A 11 -2.35 14.28 -4.16
CA ARG A 11 -2.14 12.89 -3.72
C ARG A 11 -0.75 12.77 -3.08
N GLY A 12 -0.57 11.85 -2.14
CA GLY A 12 0.72 11.57 -1.50
C GLY A 12 0.75 11.98 -0.03
N ALA A 13 1.95 12.21 0.50
CA ALA A 13 2.15 12.56 1.92
C ALA A 13 1.29 13.75 2.34
N GLU A 14 1.26 14.85 1.56
CA GLU A 14 0.44 16.03 1.89
C GLU A 14 -1.05 15.70 2.11
N ALA A 15 -1.62 14.78 1.33
CA ALA A 15 -3.02 14.39 1.45
C ALA A 15 -3.26 13.42 2.62
N ILE A 16 -2.28 12.54 2.87
CA ILE A 16 -2.31 11.59 4.00
C ILE A 16 -2.17 12.35 5.32
N ASP A 17 -1.29 13.36 5.36
CA ASP A 17 -1.10 14.25 6.50
C ASP A 17 -2.38 15.01 6.80
N ALA A 18 -3.04 15.57 5.77
CA ALA A 18 -4.33 16.24 5.90
C ALA A 18 -5.45 15.31 6.39
N MET A 19 -5.36 13.99 6.11
CA MET A 19 -6.30 12.98 6.62
C MET A 19 -6.10 12.71 8.12
N GLY A 20 -4.90 12.95 8.65
CA GLY A 20 -4.62 12.89 10.09
C GLY A 20 -4.65 11.50 10.71
N ILE A 21 -4.74 10.42 9.92
CA ILE A 21 -4.74 9.05 10.43
C ILE A 21 -3.30 8.55 10.58
N LEU A 22 -2.56 8.43 9.48
CA LEU A 22 -1.22 7.83 9.50
C LEU A 22 -0.18 8.62 10.31
N PRO A 23 -0.20 9.96 10.39
CA PRO A 23 0.72 10.70 11.25
C PRO A 23 0.65 10.29 12.74
N GLU A 24 -0.55 9.94 13.22
CA GLU A 24 -0.82 9.62 14.63
C GLU A 24 -0.94 8.11 14.88
N PHE A 25 -0.91 7.30 13.82
CA PHE A 25 -1.14 5.86 13.92
C PHE A 25 0.10 5.14 14.48
N LYS A 26 -0.10 4.25 15.46
CA LYS A 26 0.97 3.51 16.14
C LYS A 26 0.82 1.98 16.05
N GLY A 27 -0.04 1.49 15.16
CA GLY A 27 -0.22 0.07 14.87
C GLY A 27 0.54 -0.38 13.63
N VAL A 28 0.08 -1.47 13.01
CA VAL A 28 0.60 -1.98 11.73
C VAL A 28 -0.21 -1.43 10.56
N ALA A 29 0.40 -0.59 9.74
CA ALA A 29 -0.17 -0.11 8.50
C ALA A 29 0.03 -1.18 7.41
N VAL A 30 -1.06 -1.87 7.05
CA VAL A 30 -1.07 -2.81 5.92
C VAL A 30 -1.39 -2.04 4.64
N HIS A 31 -0.42 -1.91 3.72
CA HIS A 31 -0.57 -1.11 2.51
C HIS A 31 -0.03 -1.81 1.26
N ASP A 32 -0.29 -1.22 0.09
CA ASP A 32 0.06 -1.72 -1.24
C ASP A 32 1.52 -1.43 -1.67
N GLY A 33 2.41 -1.13 -0.71
CA GLY A 33 3.80 -0.78 -1.02
C GLY A 33 4.03 0.59 -1.66
N TRP A 34 3.02 1.47 -1.75
CA TRP A 34 3.24 2.80 -2.33
C TRP A 34 4.17 3.68 -1.47
N LYS A 35 5.21 4.24 -2.10
CA LYS A 35 6.33 4.95 -1.45
C LYS A 35 5.95 5.98 -0.37
N PRO A 36 4.89 6.81 -0.51
CA PRO A 36 4.53 7.81 0.49
C PRO A 36 4.15 7.24 1.86
N TYR A 37 3.78 5.95 1.96
CA TYR A 37 3.53 5.34 3.25
C TYR A 37 4.80 5.19 4.10
N ASN A 38 5.98 5.10 3.47
CA ASN A 38 7.23 4.77 4.14
C ASN A 38 7.81 5.89 5.03
N VAL A 39 7.17 7.07 5.09
CA VAL A 39 7.62 8.21 5.89
C VAL A 39 6.95 8.28 7.26
N TYR A 40 5.96 7.44 7.53
CA TYR A 40 5.19 7.46 8.77
C TYR A 40 5.81 6.55 9.82
N ASP A 41 5.86 7.03 11.07
CA ASP A 41 6.41 6.31 12.21
C ASP A 41 5.39 5.33 12.79
N CYS A 42 5.23 4.20 12.12
CA CYS A 42 4.39 3.06 12.50
C CYS A 42 5.02 1.75 12.03
N ASP A 43 4.47 0.61 12.47
CA ASP A 43 4.86 -0.67 11.89
C ASP A 43 4.26 -0.81 10.49
N HIS A 44 5.00 -1.41 9.56
CA HIS A 44 4.58 -1.57 8.17
C HIS A 44 4.41 -3.05 7.81
N ALA A 45 3.35 -3.34 7.06
CA ALA A 45 3.16 -4.62 6.40
C ALA A 45 2.65 -4.41 4.97
N LEU A 46 3.08 -5.29 4.06
CA LEU A 46 2.56 -5.29 2.69
C LEU A 46 1.27 -6.12 2.63
N CYS A 47 0.32 -5.64 1.84
CA CYS A 47 -0.95 -6.33 1.62
C CYS A 47 -0.73 -7.56 0.71
N ASN A 48 -0.87 -8.76 1.27
CA ASN A 48 -0.72 -10.01 0.50
C ASN A 48 -1.62 -10.07 -0.74
N ALA A 49 -2.85 -9.55 -0.66
CA ALA A 49 -3.75 -9.54 -1.82
C ALA A 49 -3.25 -8.61 -2.95
N HIS A 50 -2.50 -7.55 -2.63
CA HIS A 50 -1.83 -6.73 -3.65
C HIS A 50 -0.60 -7.46 -4.19
N LEU A 51 0.22 -8.07 -3.33
CA LEU A 51 1.39 -8.85 -3.75
C LEU A 51 1.02 -9.98 -4.72
N GLN A 52 -0.04 -10.74 -4.44
CA GLN A 52 -0.51 -11.81 -5.34
C GLN A 52 -0.95 -11.29 -6.71
N ARG A 53 -1.60 -10.12 -6.76
CA ARG A 53 -1.97 -9.46 -8.02
C ARG A 53 -0.75 -8.98 -8.78
N GLU A 54 0.25 -8.44 -8.09
CA GLU A 54 1.51 -8.04 -8.70
C GLU A 54 2.26 -9.25 -9.28
N LEU A 55 2.39 -10.35 -8.52
CA LEU A 55 2.99 -11.60 -9.00
C LEU A 55 2.28 -12.14 -10.25
N THR A 56 0.94 -12.16 -10.22
CA THR A 56 0.13 -12.54 -11.39
C THR A 56 0.43 -11.62 -12.58
N GLY A 57 0.44 -10.30 -12.37
CA GLY A 57 0.77 -9.33 -13.41
C GLY A 57 2.19 -9.49 -13.95
N ILE A 58 3.14 -9.90 -13.12
CA ILE A 58 4.52 -10.19 -13.52
C ILE A 58 4.60 -11.41 -14.44
N GLU A 59 3.90 -12.50 -14.09
CA GLU A 59 3.76 -13.68 -14.96
C GLU A 59 3.12 -13.30 -16.30
N GLU A 60 1.97 -12.62 -16.26
CA GLU A 60 1.16 -12.35 -17.45
C GLU A 60 1.82 -11.38 -18.42
N ASN A 61 2.38 -10.28 -17.91
CA ASN A 61 2.90 -9.20 -18.76
C ASN A 61 4.37 -9.34 -19.12
N TYR A 62 5.17 -9.98 -18.25
CA TYR A 62 6.62 -10.06 -18.41
C TYR A 62 7.13 -11.50 -18.57
N LYS A 63 6.23 -12.49 -18.54
CA LYS A 63 6.51 -13.93 -18.76
C LYS A 63 7.56 -14.51 -17.80
N GLN A 64 7.68 -13.91 -16.62
CA GLN A 64 8.61 -14.33 -15.59
C GLN A 64 8.04 -15.51 -14.80
N GLN A 65 8.57 -16.72 -15.01
CA GLN A 65 8.04 -17.94 -14.38
C GLN A 65 8.21 -17.98 -12.87
N TRP A 66 9.26 -17.36 -12.33
CA TRP A 66 9.49 -17.28 -10.89
C TRP A 66 8.31 -16.62 -10.16
N ALA A 67 7.58 -15.70 -10.80
CA ALA A 67 6.45 -15.02 -10.16
C ALA A 67 5.27 -15.97 -9.95
N LYS A 68 5.09 -16.94 -10.85
CA LYS A 68 4.11 -18.02 -10.71
C LYS A 68 4.48 -18.97 -9.57
N GLU A 69 5.77 -19.28 -9.42
CA GLU A 69 6.29 -20.17 -8.38
C GLU A 69 6.17 -19.56 -6.97
N MET A 70 6.17 -18.23 -6.87
CA MET A 70 6.05 -17.48 -5.62
C MET A 70 4.61 -17.14 -5.20
N ASN A 71 3.61 -17.40 -6.06
CA ASN A 71 2.20 -17.04 -5.85
C ASN A 71 1.40 -18.18 -5.20
#